data_AF-A0A672K6V2-F1
#
_entry.id   AF-A0A672K6V2-F1
#
_cell.length_a   1.000
_cell.length_b   1.000
_cell.length_c   1.000
_cell.angle_alpha   90.00
_cell.angle_beta   90.00
_cell.angle_gamma   90.00
#
_symmetry.space_group_name_H-M   'P 1'
#
loop_
_entity.id
_entity.type
_entity.pdbx_description
1 polymer ?
#
loop_
_entity_poly.entity_id
_entity_poly.type
_entity_poly.pdbx_seq_one_letter_code
_entity_poly.pdbx_strand_id
1 'polypeptide(L)'
;LSIPWAEVEWWIGVVHYLACLSPTVCSVFYHLFMNHEGGAPIYDTLLCFDMFGVCLVNTLGALPIIHITLLCYPSSRRVAMLAYLLLSGYGVHCAVSAQSNVHRLQSFAWQAIFRFVLFMLRLTGAGRGSPASLRLYLTMDTLALLGGLVNISRLPERFSPGGFDYWFNSHQIMHIMVVLSIVYLHWGTLEDLTWLKGYHCPGE
;
A
#
# COMPACT_ATOMS: atom_id res chain seq x y z
N LEU A 1 -6.84 16.86 18.52
CA LEU A 1 -7.45 15.84 17.62
C LEU A 1 -7.11 14.47 18.19
N SER A 2 -7.98 13.86 19.00
CA SER A 2 -7.79 12.47 19.44
C SER A 2 -8.13 11.57 18.27
N ILE A 3 -7.16 10.78 17.82
CA ILE A 3 -7.35 9.94 16.64
C ILE A 3 -8.18 8.71 17.07
N PRO A 4 -9.26 8.35 16.33
CA PRO A 4 -10.29 7.43 16.81
C PRO A 4 -9.84 6.00 17.17
N TRP A 5 -8.60 5.59 16.90
CA TRP A 5 -8.13 4.21 17.09
C TRP A 5 -8.25 3.70 18.53
N ALA A 6 -8.00 4.58 19.52
CA ALA A 6 -8.01 4.20 20.95
C ALA A 6 -9.42 3.86 21.46
N GLU A 7 -10.45 4.33 20.78
CA GLU A 7 -11.86 4.13 21.14
C GLU A 7 -12.48 2.92 20.42
N VAL A 8 -11.78 2.34 19.43
CA VAL A 8 -12.28 1.25 18.60
C VAL A 8 -11.44 -0.01 18.78
N GLU A 9 -10.28 -0.11 18.11
CA GLU A 9 -9.39 -1.26 18.18
C GLU A 9 -7.93 -0.80 17.99
N TRP A 10 -7.13 -0.89 19.06
CA TRP A 10 -5.75 -0.36 19.09
C TRP A 10 -4.82 -0.97 18.03
N TRP A 11 -5.02 -2.25 17.68
CA TRP A 11 -4.18 -2.94 16.71
C TRP A 11 -4.31 -2.36 15.30
N ILE A 12 -5.50 -1.84 14.94
CA ILE A 12 -5.74 -1.18 13.64
C ILE A 12 -4.82 0.03 13.51
N GLY A 13 -4.70 0.83 14.57
CA GLY A 13 -3.80 1.97 14.61
C GLY A 13 -2.35 1.55 14.41
N VAL A 14 -1.89 0.51 15.13
CA VAL A 14 -0.50 0.02 15.03
C VAL A 14 -0.18 -0.45 13.61
N VAL A 15 -1.01 -1.32 13.01
CA VAL A 15 -0.75 -1.82 11.66
C VAL A 15 -0.83 -0.71 10.62
N HIS A 16 -1.74 0.26 10.81
CA HIS A 16 -1.87 1.42 9.92
C HIS A 16 -0.62 2.31 9.94
N TYR A 17 -0.11 2.64 11.13
CA TYR A 17 1.11 3.45 11.26
C TYR A 17 2.33 2.72 10.68
N LEU A 18 2.47 1.43 10.96
CA LEU A 18 3.53 0.63 10.36
C LEU A 18 3.43 0.63 8.84
N ALA A 19 2.22 0.49 8.28
CA ALA A 19 1.98 0.56 6.85
C ALA A 19 2.40 1.92 6.25
N CYS A 20 1.98 3.03 6.86
CA CYS A 20 2.27 4.37 6.33
C CYS A 20 3.76 4.73 6.43
N LEU A 21 4.45 4.32 7.50
CA LEU A 21 5.84 4.70 7.75
C LEU A 21 6.83 3.80 7.02
N SER A 22 6.54 2.50 6.88
CA SER A 22 7.49 1.54 6.31
C SER A 22 8.08 1.94 4.94
N PRO A 23 7.30 2.32 3.91
CA PRO A 23 7.87 2.66 2.61
C PRO A 23 8.75 3.91 2.70
N THR A 24 8.37 4.91 3.50
CA THR A 24 9.14 6.14 3.63
C THR A 24 10.48 5.91 4.31
N VAL A 25 10.50 5.16 5.42
CA VAL A 25 11.73 4.87 6.16
C VAL A 25 12.67 3.99 5.34
N CYS A 26 12.15 2.91 4.76
CA CYS A 26 12.95 1.99 3.96
C CYS A 26 13.53 2.68 2.72
N SER A 27 12.74 3.50 2.04
CA SER A 27 13.17 4.19 0.82
C SER A 27 14.20 5.28 1.09
N VAL A 28 13.99 6.11 2.12
CA VAL A 28 14.97 7.13 2.52
C VAL A 28 16.28 6.48 2.91
N PHE A 29 16.24 5.37 3.65
CA PHE A 29 17.43 4.64 4.05
C PHE A 29 18.19 4.10 2.83
N TYR A 30 17.50 3.49 1.86
CA TYR A 30 18.10 3.04 0.61
C TYR A 30 18.77 4.20 -0.15
N HIS A 31 18.04 5.28 -0.44
CA HIS A 31 18.58 6.38 -1.24
C HIS A 31 19.72 7.15 -0.57
N LEU A 32 19.75 7.19 0.77
CA LEU A 32 20.83 7.82 1.51
C LEU A 32 22.13 7.00 1.44
N PHE A 33 22.01 5.66 1.47
CA PHE A 33 23.16 4.75 1.58
C PHE A 33 23.45 3.93 0.32
N MET A 34 22.71 4.12 -0.78
CA MET A 34 22.89 3.33 -2.02
C MET A 34 24.30 3.44 -2.64
N ASN A 35 25.02 4.54 -2.36
CA ASN A 35 26.38 4.78 -2.82
C ASN A 35 27.45 4.43 -1.76
N HIS A 36 27.12 3.56 -0.80
CA HIS A 36 28.05 3.14 0.25
C HIS A 36 29.28 2.43 -0.31
N GLU A 37 30.44 2.58 0.35
CA GLU A 37 31.74 2.05 -0.09
C GLU A 37 31.79 0.51 -0.25
N GLY A 38 30.89 -0.20 0.44
CA GLY A 38 30.79 -1.66 0.33
C GLY A 38 30.16 -2.18 -0.97
N GLY A 39 29.83 -1.28 -1.91
CA GLY A 39 29.54 -1.63 -3.30
C GLY A 39 28.27 -2.44 -3.53
N ALA A 40 28.28 -3.29 -4.56
CA ALA A 40 27.09 -4.00 -5.06
C ALA A 40 26.34 -4.84 -4.00
N PRO A 41 26.98 -5.60 -3.09
CA PRO A 41 26.27 -6.39 -2.08
C PRO A 41 25.43 -5.53 -1.13
N ILE A 42 25.95 -4.36 -0.74
CA ILE A 42 25.22 -3.42 0.12
C ILE A 42 24.10 -2.76 -0.66
N TYR A 43 24.35 -2.35 -1.91
CA TYR A 43 23.32 -1.80 -2.80
C TYR A 43 22.13 -2.75 -2.93
N ASP A 44 22.36 -4.03 -3.22
CA ASP A 44 21.29 -5.02 -3.39
C ASP A 44 20.51 -5.26 -2.09
N THR A 45 21.21 -5.28 -0.96
CA THR A 45 20.59 -5.41 0.37
C THR A 45 19.69 -4.21 0.69
N LEU A 46 20.17 -3.00 0.44
CA LEU A 46 19.41 -1.78 0.66
C LEU A 46 18.21 -1.68 -0.30
N LEU A 47 18.39 -2.11 -1.56
CA LEU A 47 17.30 -2.18 -2.55
C LEU A 47 16.23 -3.20 -2.12
N CYS A 48 16.63 -4.36 -1.60
CA CYS A 48 15.72 -5.32 -1.00
C CYS A 48 14.94 -4.69 0.18
N PHE A 49 15.61 -3.88 1.00
CA PHE A 49 14.98 -3.20 2.12
C PHE A 49 13.95 -2.16 1.68
N ASP A 50 14.23 -1.37 0.64
CA ASP A 50 13.26 -0.45 0.01
C ASP A 50 12.01 -1.20 -0.50
N MET A 51 12.24 -2.28 -1.27
CA MET A 51 11.14 -3.12 -1.77
C MET A 51 10.33 -3.76 -0.65
N PHE A 52 10.97 -4.14 0.46
CA PHE A 52 10.28 -4.65 1.64
C PHE A 52 9.35 -3.60 2.27
N GLY A 53 9.77 -2.33 2.33
CA GLY A 53 8.92 -1.22 2.77
C GLY A 53 7.65 -1.05 1.93
N VAL A 54 7.78 -1.17 0.60
CA VAL A 54 6.63 -1.17 -0.35
C VAL A 54 5.72 -2.38 -0.12
N CYS A 55 6.30 -3.56 0.10
CA CYS A 55 5.52 -4.76 0.40
C CYS A 55 4.73 -4.63 1.71
N LEU A 56 5.34 -4.03 2.73
CA LEU A 56 4.72 -3.82 4.04
C LEU A 56 3.52 -2.87 3.95
N VAL A 57 3.61 -1.73 3.27
CA VAL A 57 2.46 -0.82 3.12
C VAL A 57 1.31 -1.52 2.39
N ASN A 58 1.62 -2.29 1.35
CA ASN A 58 0.62 -2.99 0.57
C ASN A 58 -0.10 -4.06 1.40
N THR A 59 0.66 -4.75 2.26
CA THR A 59 0.17 -5.83 3.12
C THR A 59 -0.62 -5.29 4.31
N LEU A 60 0.02 -4.45 5.12
CA LEU A 60 -0.53 -3.96 6.38
C LEU A 60 -1.64 -2.93 6.16
N GLY A 61 -1.53 -2.08 5.13
CA GLY A 61 -2.55 -1.10 4.79
C GLY A 61 -3.87 -1.72 4.34
N ALA A 62 -3.85 -2.94 3.81
CA ALA A 62 -5.05 -3.66 3.42
C ALA A 62 -5.75 -4.38 4.57
N LEU A 63 -5.06 -4.65 5.69
CA LEU A 63 -5.65 -5.38 6.83
C LEU A 63 -6.85 -4.62 7.46
N PRO A 64 -6.76 -3.31 7.75
CA PRO A 64 -7.91 -2.52 8.19
C PRO A 64 -9.05 -2.54 7.17
N ILE A 65 -8.72 -2.43 5.87
CA ILE A 65 -9.71 -2.43 4.79
C ILE A 65 -10.48 -3.76 4.78
N ILE A 66 -9.79 -4.90 4.83
CA ILE A 66 -10.40 -6.24 4.87
C ILE A 66 -11.26 -6.38 6.13
N HIS A 67 -10.72 -6.01 7.28
CA HIS A 67 -11.40 -6.14 8.56
C HIS A 67 -12.73 -5.40 8.56
N ILE A 68 -12.73 -4.12 8.14
CA ILE A 68 -13.92 -3.27 8.12
C ILE A 68 -14.89 -3.70 7.02
N THR A 69 -14.39 -4.12 5.85
CA THR A 69 -15.24 -4.60 4.74
C THR A 69 -16.06 -5.82 5.14
N LEU A 70 -15.46 -6.74 5.91
CA LEU A 70 -16.07 -8.01 6.31
C LEU A 70 -16.49 -8.02 7.78
N LEU A 71 -16.71 -6.84 8.38
CA LEU A 71 -16.99 -6.68 9.81
C LEU A 71 -18.09 -7.63 10.30
N CYS A 72 -19.21 -7.70 9.58
CA CYS A 72 -20.38 -8.52 9.94
C CYS A 72 -20.25 -10.02 9.56
N TYR A 73 -19.13 -10.45 8.98
CA TYR A 73 -18.92 -11.81 8.52
C TYR A 73 -17.65 -12.41 9.16
N PRO A 74 -17.69 -12.83 10.44
CA PRO A 74 -16.49 -13.16 11.21
C PRO A 74 -15.67 -14.34 10.65
N SER A 75 -16.34 -15.34 10.05
CA SER A 75 -15.65 -16.47 9.40
C SER A 75 -14.96 -16.03 8.11
N SER A 76 -15.69 -15.34 7.21
CA SER A 76 -15.14 -14.81 5.96
C SER A 76 -14.01 -13.81 6.21
N ARG A 77 -14.13 -12.95 7.23
CA ARG A 77 -13.10 -11.99 7.65
C ARG A 77 -11.78 -12.68 7.99
N ARG A 78 -11.82 -13.70 8.86
CA ARG A 78 -10.62 -14.45 9.26
C ARG A 78 -9.96 -15.16 8.08
N VAL A 79 -10.75 -15.83 7.24
CA VAL A 79 -10.25 -16.52 6.04
C VAL A 79 -9.64 -15.52 5.06
N ALA A 80 -10.30 -14.39 4.81
CA ALA A 80 -9.81 -13.35 3.89
C ALA A 80 -8.51 -12.72 4.39
N MET A 81 -8.40 -12.39 5.68
CA MET A 81 -7.17 -11.83 6.26
C MET A 81 -6.01 -12.84 6.19
N LEU A 82 -6.25 -14.11 6.55
CA LEU A 82 -5.23 -15.15 6.47
C LEU A 82 -4.78 -15.38 5.02
N ALA A 83 -5.74 -15.52 4.09
CA ALA A 83 -5.46 -15.69 2.68
C ALA A 83 -4.63 -14.51 2.13
N TYR A 84 -5.00 -13.28 2.49
CA TYR A 84 -4.29 -12.08 2.07
C TYR A 84 -2.85 -12.03 2.63
N LEU A 85 -2.64 -12.42 3.88
CA LEU A 85 -1.31 -12.47 4.50
C LEU A 85 -0.39 -13.50 3.84
N LEU A 86 -0.86 -14.74 3.64
CA LEU A 86 -0.08 -15.81 3.02
C LEU A 86 0.37 -15.43 1.61
N LEU A 87 -0.59 -14.91 0.86
CA LEU A 87 -0.41 -14.43 -0.48
C LEU A 87 0.53 -13.22 -0.57
N SER A 88 0.39 -12.28 0.36
CA SER A 88 1.30 -11.14 0.45
C SER A 88 2.71 -11.61 0.74
N GLY A 89 2.89 -12.61 1.63
CA GLY A 89 4.19 -13.25 1.87
C GLY A 89 4.79 -13.87 0.61
N TYR A 90 3.98 -14.57 -0.20
CA TYR A 90 4.42 -15.08 -1.50
C TYR A 90 4.81 -13.94 -2.46
N GLY A 91 3.99 -12.88 -2.52
CA GLY A 91 4.27 -11.69 -3.33
C GLY A 91 5.57 -10.98 -2.92
N VAL A 92 5.84 -10.87 -1.61
CA VAL A 92 7.11 -10.32 -1.08
C VAL A 92 8.29 -11.17 -1.54
N HIS A 93 8.19 -12.48 -1.40
CA HIS A 93 9.24 -13.40 -1.84
C HIS A 93 9.53 -13.24 -3.35
N CYS A 94 8.48 -13.21 -4.17
CA CYS A 94 8.61 -12.97 -5.61
C CYS A 94 9.22 -11.58 -5.91
N ALA A 95 8.75 -10.52 -5.26
CA ALA A 95 9.23 -9.15 -5.49
C ALA A 95 10.71 -8.98 -5.11
N VAL A 96 11.14 -9.56 -4.00
CA VAL A 96 12.53 -9.52 -3.55
C VAL A 96 13.44 -10.35 -4.48
N SER A 97 12.97 -11.50 -4.96
CA SER A 97 13.73 -12.34 -5.90
C SER A 97 13.77 -11.82 -7.34
N ALA A 98 12.90 -10.88 -7.69
CA ALA A 98 12.71 -10.42 -9.06
C ALA A 98 13.85 -9.51 -9.54
N GLN A 99 14.42 -9.90 -10.70
CA GLN A 99 15.52 -9.19 -11.36
C GLN A 99 15.06 -8.00 -12.22
N SER A 100 13.76 -7.91 -12.55
CA SER A 100 13.20 -6.85 -13.42
C SER A 100 12.08 -6.07 -12.73
N ASN A 101 12.04 -4.76 -12.98
CA ASN A 101 10.99 -3.86 -12.48
C ASN A 101 9.58 -4.29 -12.93
N VAL A 102 9.45 -4.91 -14.10
CA VAL A 102 8.17 -5.43 -14.60
C VAL A 102 7.70 -6.62 -13.77
N HIS A 103 8.58 -7.56 -13.47
CA HIS A 103 8.25 -8.72 -12.63
C HIS A 103 7.98 -8.31 -11.17
N ARG A 104 8.64 -7.27 -10.68
CA ARG A 104 8.33 -6.67 -9.37
C ARG A 104 6.92 -6.12 -9.34
N LEU A 105 6.52 -5.32 -10.34
CA LEU A 105 5.15 -4.80 -10.41
C LEU A 105 4.10 -5.91 -10.54
N GLN A 106 4.36 -6.93 -11.37
CA GLN A 106 3.49 -8.09 -11.52
C GLN A 106 3.28 -8.85 -10.21
N SER A 107 4.28 -8.89 -9.33
CA SER A 107 4.18 -9.56 -8.03
C SER A 107 3.11 -8.92 -7.11
N PHE A 108 2.77 -7.64 -7.35
CA PHE A 108 1.73 -6.92 -6.62
C PHE A 108 0.34 -7.02 -7.28
N ALA A 109 0.25 -7.54 -8.51
CA ALA A 109 -1.00 -7.55 -9.29
C ALA A 109 -2.12 -8.30 -8.55
N TRP A 110 -1.81 -9.42 -7.94
CA TRP A 110 -2.81 -10.20 -7.23
C TRP A 110 -3.29 -9.53 -5.94
N GLN A 111 -2.44 -8.79 -5.23
CA GLN A 111 -2.88 -7.96 -4.09
C GLN A 111 -3.84 -6.84 -4.54
N ALA A 112 -3.59 -6.24 -5.70
CA ALA A 112 -4.50 -5.26 -6.30
C ALA A 112 -5.85 -5.89 -6.71
N ILE A 113 -5.83 -7.08 -7.32
CA ILE A 113 -7.05 -7.84 -7.67
C ILE A 113 -7.85 -8.15 -6.40
N PHE A 114 -7.20 -8.61 -5.34
CA PHE A 114 -7.88 -8.90 -4.08
C PHE A 114 -8.56 -7.65 -3.50
N ARG A 115 -7.87 -6.50 -3.48
CA ARG A 115 -8.46 -5.24 -3.03
C ARG A 115 -9.63 -4.81 -3.91
N PHE A 116 -9.50 -4.95 -5.22
CA PHE A 116 -10.59 -4.65 -6.15
C PHE A 116 -11.85 -5.49 -5.86
N VAL A 117 -11.69 -6.77 -5.53
CA VAL A 117 -12.81 -7.61 -5.09
C VAL A 117 -13.47 -7.05 -3.82
N LEU A 118 -12.69 -6.60 -2.83
CA LEU A 118 -13.26 -5.97 -1.62
C LEU A 118 -14.01 -4.67 -1.95
N PHE A 119 -13.49 -3.86 -2.86
CA PHE A 119 -14.17 -2.64 -3.31
C PHE A 119 -15.48 -2.96 -4.01
N MET A 120 -15.53 -4.03 -4.82
CA MET A 120 -16.77 -4.51 -5.43
C MET A 120 -17.77 -5.00 -4.39
N LEU A 121 -17.31 -5.69 -3.33
CA LEU A 121 -18.18 -6.03 -2.20
C LEU A 121 -18.77 -4.77 -1.56
N ARG A 122 -17.96 -3.72 -1.32
CA ARG A 122 -18.47 -2.44 -0.79
C ARG A 122 -19.49 -1.77 -1.73
N LEU A 123 -19.22 -1.77 -3.04
CA LEU A 123 -20.11 -1.17 -4.06
C LEU A 123 -21.47 -1.88 -4.16
N THR A 124 -21.46 -3.21 -4.09
CA THR A 124 -22.68 -4.03 -4.17
C THR A 124 -23.49 -4.05 -2.87
N GLY A 125 -22.98 -3.42 -1.80
CA GLY A 125 -23.60 -3.45 -0.47
C GLY A 125 -23.42 -4.80 0.26
N ALA A 126 -22.67 -5.75 -0.30
CA ALA A 126 -22.30 -6.99 0.39
C ALA A 126 -21.22 -6.73 1.47
N GLY A 127 -20.32 -5.78 1.23
CA GLY A 127 -19.31 -5.31 2.17
C GLY A 127 -19.79 -4.14 3.03
N ARG A 128 -18.98 -3.77 4.01
CA ARG A 128 -19.21 -2.67 4.97
C ARG A 128 -18.09 -1.63 4.90
N GLY A 129 -18.33 -0.46 5.47
CA GLY A 129 -17.39 0.67 5.48
C GLY A 129 -18.02 1.96 4.97
N SER A 130 -17.28 3.06 5.13
CA SER A 130 -17.71 4.39 4.70
C SER A 130 -17.81 4.46 3.17
N PRO A 131 -18.87 5.04 2.59
CA PRO A 131 -18.90 5.34 1.16
C PRO A 131 -17.81 6.34 0.74
N ALA A 132 -17.40 7.23 1.66
CA ALA A 132 -16.33 8.20 1.40
C ALA A 132 -14.96 7.50 1.35
N SER A 133 -14.70 6.55 2.24
CA SER A 133 -13.43 5.81 2.28
C SER A 133 -13.19 5.01 1.01
N LEU A 134 -14.25 4.44 0.41
CA LEU A 134 -14.13 3.70 -0.85
C LEU A 134 -13.52 4.55 -1.97
N ARG A 135 -13.97 5.80 -2.12
CA ARG A 135 -13.40 6.73 -3.13
C ARG A 135 -11.92 7.01 -2.82
N LEU A 136 -11.60 7.22 -1.55
CA LEU A 136 -10.22 7.47 -1.12
C LEU A 136 -9.30 6.28 -1.41
N TYR A 137 -9.76 5.04 -1.17
CA TYR A 137 -8.99 3.83 -1.49
C TYR A 137 -8.85 3.59 -3.00
N LEU A 138 -9.87 3.92 -3.80
CA LEU A 138 -9.76 3.87 -5.26
C LEU A 138 -8.73 4.88 -5.77
N THR A 139 -8.70 6.09 -5.21
CA THR A 139 -7.69 7.10 -5.53
C THR A 139 -6.29 6.66 -5.08
N MET A 140 -6.16 6.08 -3.88
CA MET A 140 -4.92 5.48 -3.38
C MET A 140 -4.33 4.47 -4.37
N ASP A 141 -5.13 3.46 -4.78
CA ASP A 141 -4.67 2.41 -5.70
C ASP A 141 -4.37 2.97 -7.11
N THR A 142 -5.14 3.96 -7.56
CA THR A 142 -4.90 4.64 -8.85
C THR A 142 -3.56 5.39 -8.84
N LEU A 143 -3.28 6.15 -7.77
CA LEU A 143 -2.01 6.87 -7.62
C LEU A 143 -0.82 5.92 -7.56
N ALA A 144 -0.93 4.82 -6.80
CA ALA A 144 0.11 3.82 -6.71
C ALA A 144 0.40 3.15 -8.08
N LEU A 145 -0.65 2.80 -8.81
CA LEU A 145 -0.53 2.21 -10.15
C LEU A 145 0.11 3.19 -11.14
N LEU A 146 -0.37 4.45 -11.18
CA LEU A 146 0.19 5.48 -12.05
C LEU A 146 1.66 5.76 -11.74
N GLY A 147 2.03 5.84 -10.46
CA GLY A 147 3.43 5.99 -10.03
C GLY A 147 4.31 4.85 -10.52
N GLY A 148 3.85 3.60 -10.36
CA GLY A 148 4.54 2.41 -10.88
C GLY A 148 4.71 2.45 -12.40
N LEU A 149 3.67 2.83 -13.14
CA LEU A 149 3.71 2.95 -14.61
C LEU A 149 4.67 4.05 -15.07
N VAL A 150 4.67 5.21 -14.41
CA VAL A 150 5.62 6.30 -14.69
C VAL A 150 7.06 5.83 -14.50
N ASN A 151 7.37 5.16 -13.38
CA ASN A 151 8.71 4.63 -13.10
C ASN A 151 9.17 3.56 -14.09
N ILE A 152 8.29 2.65 -14.52
CA ILE A 152 8.64 1.62 -15.51
C ILE A 152 8.83 2.21 -16.91
N SER A 153 7.97 3.17 -17.28
CA SER A 153 8.03 3.81 -18.60
C SER A 153 9.18 4.81 -18.74
N ARG A 154 9.80 5.21 -17.62
CA ARG A 154 10.87 6.21 -17.50
C ARG A 154 10.47 7.57 -18.09
N LEU A 155 9.24 7.98 -17.85
CA LEU A 155 8.73 9.28 -18.30
C LEU A 155 8.88 10.32 -17.18
N PRO A 156 9.38 11.54 -17.48
CA PRO A 156 9.64 12.11 -18.81
C PRO A 156 11.06 11.91 -19.37
N GLU A 157 12.00 11.37 -18.60
CA GLU A 157 13.43 11.34 -18.96
C GLU A 157 13.74 10.53 -20.23
N ARG A 158 12.88 9.58 -20.60
CA ARG A 158 12.95 8.86 -21.88
C ARG A 158 12.82 9.80 -23.09
N PHE A 159 12.10 10.92 -22.97
CA PHE A 159 11.93 11.89 -24.05
C PHE A 159 13.03 12.94 -24.11
N SER A 160 13.69 13.23 -22.99
CA SER A 160 14.82 14.17 -22.93
C SER A 160 15.93 13.62 -22.03
N PRO A 161 16.79 12.75 -22.56
CA PRO A 161 17.95 12.22 -21.83
C PRO A 161 18.87 13.37 -21.38
N GLY A 162 19.25 13.41 -20.11
CA GLY A 162 20.06 14.49 -19.52
C GLY A 162 19.26 15.71 -19.04
N GLY A 163 18.01 15.87 -19.46
CA GLY A 163 17.17 17.01 -19.06
C GLY A 163 16.60 16.90 -17.63
N PHE A 164 16.54 15.70 -17.08
CA PHE A 164 15.84 15.37 -15.84
C PHE A 164 16.76 14.69 -14.80
N ASP A 165 18.08 14.85 -14.92
CA ASP A 165 19.05 14.13 -14.08
C ASP A 165 18.91 14.47 -12.58
N TYR A 166 18.62 15.74 -12.27
CA TYR A 166 18.46 16.20 -10.88
C TYR A 166 17.01 16.32 -10.42
N TRP A 167 16.11 16.73 -11.32
CA TRP A 167 14.73 17.09 -10.98
C TRP A 167 13.73 16.48 -11.95
N PHE A 168 12.58 16.07 -11.43
CA PHE A 168 11.43 15.55 -12.17
C PHE A 168 11.71 14.31 -13.03
N ASN A 169 12.71 13.50 -12.67
CA ASN A 169 12.79 12.15 -13.24
C ASN A 169 11.61 11.29 -12.77
N SER A 170 11.30 10.25 -13.54
CA SER A 170 10.19 9.32 -13.27
C SER A 170 10.21 8.74 -11.86
N HIS A 171 11.41 8.52 -11.30
CA HIS A 171 11.58 7.94 -9.98
C HIS A 171 11.15 8.92 -8.88
N GLN A 172 11.52 10.19 -8.98
CA GLN A 172 11.03 11.25 -8.08
C GLN A 172 9.52 11.43 -8.19
N ILE A 173 8.98 11.41 -9.41
CA ILE A 173 7.53 11.53 -9.64
C ILE A 173 6.79 10.35 -9.00
N MET A 174 7.33 9.13 -9.15
CA MET A 174 6.77 7.93 -8.53
C MET A 174 6.76 8.05 -7.00
N HIS A 175 7.84 8.52 -6.37
CA HIS A 175 7.86 8.77 -4.92
C HIS A 175 6.79 9.76 -4.48
N ILE A 176 6.60 10.87 -5.20
CA ILE A 176 5.54 11.84 -4.90
C ILE A 176 4.16 11.16 -4.98
N MET A 177 3.90 10.38 -6.03
CA MET A 177 2.63 9.66 -6.18
C MET A 177 2.41 8.63 -5.07
N VAL A 178 3.47 7.92 -4.63
CA VAL A 178 3.40 6.97 -3.51
C VAL A 178 3.10 7.69 -2.19
N VAL A 179 3.73 8.83 -1.91
CA VAL A 179 3.42 9.64 -0.72
C VAL A 179 1.97 10.10 -0.73
N LEU A 180 1.47 10.60 -1.87
CA LEU A 180 0.06 10.96 -2.00
C LEU A 180 -0.84 9.75 -1.78
N SER A 181 -0.51 8.59 -2.36
CA SER A 181 -1.24 7.33 -2.13
C SER A 181 -1.33 6.98 -0.64
N ILE A 182 -0.23 7.10 0.12
CA ILE A 182 -0.21 6.87 1.58
C ILE A 182 -1.11 7.85 2.32
N VAL A 183 -1.16 9.11 1.90
CA VAL A 183 -2.07 10.12 2.49
C VAL A 183 -3.53 9.73 2.24
N TYR A 184 -3.88 9.28 1.03
CA TYR A 184 -5.22 8.78 0.71
C TYR A 184 -5.57 7.50 1.47
N LEU A 185 -4.61 6.58 1.66
CA LEU A 185 -4.77 5.43 2.55
C LEU A 185 -5.14 5.89 3.97
N HIS A 186 -4.39 6.84 4.52
CA HIS A 186 -4.63 7.38 5.86
C HIS A 186 -6.01 8.03 6.01
N TRP A 187 -6.38 8.91 5.09
CA TRP A 187 -7.72 9.51 5.11
C TRP A 187 -8.83 8.47 4.94
N GLY A 188 -8.65 7.48 4.06
CA GLY A 188 -9.60 6.39 3.88
C GLY A 188 -9.82 5.60 5.17
N THR A 189 -8.74 5.30 5.89
CA THR A 189 -8.83 4.58 7.17
C THR A 189 -9.48 5.42 8.26
N LEU A 190 -9.19 6.72 8.34
CA LEU A 190 -9.86 7.62 9.28
C LEU A 190 -11.38 7.71 9.04
N GLU A 191 -11.78 7.80 7.76
CA GLU A 191 -13.20 7.78 7.37
C GLU A 191 -13.88 6.48 7.79
N ASP A 192 -13.24 5.34 7.54
CA ASP A 192 -13.75 4.02 7.93
C ASP A 192 -13.89 3.87 9.45
N LEU A 193 -12.94 4.38 10.22
CA LEU A 193 -13.00 4.32 11.69
C LEU A 193 -14.03 5.25 12.29
N THR A 194 -14.18 6.44 11.71
CA THR A 194 -15.22 7.39 12.13
C THR A 194 -16.60 6.79 11.87
N TRP A 195 -16.77 6.13 10.72
CA TRP A 195 -17.98 5.41 10.38
C TRP A 195 -18.24 4.23 11.33
N LEU A 196 -17.20 3.48 11.69
CA LEU A 196 -17.30 2.29 12.56
C LEU A 196 -17.84 2.63 13.96
N LYS A 197 -17.59 3.83 14.48
CA LYS A 197 -18.11 4.29 15.79
C LYS A 197 -19.64 4.29 15.90
N GLY A 198 -20.34 4.50 14.79
CA GLY A 198 -21.79 4.59 14.75
C GLY A 198 -22.47 3.42 14.04
N TYR A 199 -21.69 2.39 13.64
CA TYR A 199 -22.20 1.28 12.86
C TYR A 199 -22.33 0.01 13.70
N HIS A 200 -23.51 -0.61 13.61
CA HIS A 200 -23.80 -1.91 14.20
C HIS A 200 -24.19 -2.91 13.12
N CYS A 201 -23.75 -4.15 13.25
CA CYS A 201 -24.12 -5.19 12.30
C CYS A 201 -25.60 -5.54 12.49
N PRO A 202 -26.36 -5.74 11.39
CA PRO A 202 -27.75 -6.14 11.49
C PRO A 202 -27.86 -7.51 12.17
N GLY A 203 -28.55 -7.55 13.32
CA GLY A 203 -28.73 -8.77 14.12
C GLY A 203 -27.91 -8.82 15.42
N GLU A 204 -27.17 -7.76 15.76
CA GLU A 204 -26.69 -7.49 17.12
C GLU A 204 -27.68 -6.62 17.92
#